data_AF-C7Q4F9-F1
#
_entry.id   AF-C7Q4F9-F1
#
_cell.length_a   1.000
_cell.length_b   1.000
_cell.length_c   1.000
_cell.angle_alpha   90.00
_cell.angle_beta   90.00
_cell.angle_gamma   90.00
#
_symmetry.space_group_name_H-M   'P 1'
#
loop_
_entity.id
_entity.type
_entity.pdbx_description
1 polymer ?
#
loop_
_entity_poly.entity_id
_entity_poly.type
_entity_poly.pdbx_seq_one_letter_code
_entity_poly.pdbx_strand_id
1 'polypeptide(L)'
;MPNTEIRRTFTVDQLETLGLPGDNVLARFGEDEHRWYINWQIVFRDPADDTTWAITKSEDKGDNSELPWWYCYDSADKIEAYRVEPREVTITEWVAAESATSEAGA
;
A
#
# COMPACT_ATOMS: atom_id res chain seq x y z
N MET A 1 2.38 26.06 -7.26
CA MET A 1 1.66 25.43 -8.39
C MET A 1 0.74 24.38 -7.80
N PRO A 2 -0.51 24.22 -8.26
CA PRO A 2 -1.34 23.13 -7.77
C PRO A 2 -0.68 21.82 -8.19
N ASN A 3 -0.31 20.96 -7.22
CA ASN A 3 0.07 19.58 -7.51
C ASN A 3 -1.12 18.95 -8.23
N THR A 4 -1.00 18.73 -9.54
CA THR A 4 -2.05 18.08 -10.30
C THR A 4 -1.95 16.60 -9.94
N GLU A 5 -2.82 16.16 -9.04
CA GLU A 5 -2.94 14.77 -8.66
C GLU A 5 -3.40 13.99 -9.90
N ILE A 6 -2.49 13.23 -10.52
CA ILE A 6 -2.80 12.38 -11.66
C ILE A 6 -3.42 11.10 -11.12
N ARG A 7 -4.69 10.85 -11.48
CA ARG A 7 -5.42 9.63 -11.13
C ARG A 7 -5.63 8.76 -12.36
N ARG A 8 -5.60 7.45 -12.14
CA ARG A 8 -5.91 6.43 -13.15
C ARG A 8 -6.78 5.36 -12.52
N THR A 9 -7.72 4.83 -13.29
CA THR A 9 -8.57 3.71 -12.88
C THR A 9 -7.98 2.40 -13.39
N PHE A 10 -7.99 1.41 -12.52
CA PHE A 10 -7.66 0.02 -12.82
C PHE A 10 -8.86 -0.88 -12.51
N THR A 11 -9.00 -1.97 -13.25
CA THR A 11 -9.88 -3.09 -12.89
C THR A 11 -9.13 -4.09 -12.01
N VAL A 12 -9.85 -4.96 -11.30
CA VAL A 12 -9.24 -6.05 -10.52
C VAL A 12 -8.35 -6.93 -11.39
N ASP A 13 -8.83 -7.39 -12.54
CA ASP A 13 -8.06 -8.24 -13.47
C ASP A 13 -6.74 -7.59 -13.91
N GLN A 14 -6.73 -6.27 -14.10
CA GLN A 14 -5.51 -5.53 -14.42
C GLN A 14 -4.53 -5.56 -13.25
N LEU A 15 -5.01 -5.35 -12.03
CA LEU A 15 -4.17 -5.38 -10.83
C LEU A 15 -3.67 -6.80 -10.52
N GLU A 16 -4.47 -7.84 -10.77
CA GLU A 16 -4.05 -9.24 -10.67
C GLU A 16 -3.01 -9.62 -11.72
N THR A 17 -3.17 -9.14 -12.96
CA THR A 17 -2.15 -9.30 -14.01
C THR A 17 -0.84 -8.61 -13.63
N LEU A 18 -0.95 -7.49 -12.93
CA LEU A 18 0.17 -6.79 -12.30
C LEU A 18 0.63 -7.48 -11.00
N GLY A 19 0.11 -8.65 -10.62
CA GLY A 19 0.55 -9.40 -9.45
C GLY A 19 0.23 -8.73 -8.11
N LEU A 20 -0.71 -7.79 -8.04
CA LEU A 20 -1.13 -7.19 -6.78
C LEU A 20 -2.05 -8.14 -5.98
N PRO A 21 -1.95 -8.13 -4.63
CA PRO A 21 -1.13 -7.24 -3.79
C PRO A 21 0.24 -7.86 -3.42
N GLY A 22 0.77 -8.77 -4.24
CA GLY A 22 1.99 -9.54 -3.98
C GLY A 22 3.19 -9.09 -4.81
N ASP A 23 3.44 -9.78 -5.91
CA ASP A 23 4.76 -9.87 -6.58
C ASP A 23 5.33 -8.56 -7.12
N ASN A 24 4.49 -7.59 -7.53
CA ASN A 24 4.97 -6.29 -8.06
C ASN A 24 4.73 -5.10 -7.12
N VAL A 25 4.51 -5.37 -5.83
CA VAL A 25 4.40 -4.33 -4.82
C VAL A 25 5.78 -3.79 -4.46
N LEU A 26 5.99 -2.50 -4.69
CA LEU A 26 7.21 -1.79 -4.28
C LEU A 26 7.21 -1.49 -2.79
N ALA A 27 6.04 -1.16 -2.24
CA ALA A 27 5.87 -0.88 -0.82
C ALA A 27 4.42 -1.14 -0.39
N ARG A 28 4.27 -1.65 0.84
CA ARG A 28 2.99 -1.76 1.53
C ARG A 28 3.17 -1.26 2.95
N PHE A 29 2.32 -0.34 3.39
CA PHE A 29 2.30 0.12 4.77
C PHE A 29 0.88 0.41 5.24
N GLY A 30 0.65 0.25 6.54
CA GLY A 30 -0.58 0.67 7.19
C GLY A 30 -0.59 2.19 7.26
N GLU A 31 -1.60 2.81 6.64
CA GLU A 31 -1.80 4.25 6.66
C GLU A 31 -2.55 4.68 7.93
N ASP A 32 -3.59 3.93 8.32
CA ASP A 32 -4.36 4.19 9.53
C ASP A 32 -4.88 2.87 10.13
N GLU A 33 -4.81 2.76 11.45
CA GLU A 33 -5.25 1.59 12.19
C GLU A 33 -6.37 1.98 13.15
N HIS A 34 -7.57 1.49 12.87
CA HIS A 34 -8.74 1.70 13.71
C HIS A 34 -9.14 0.42 14.44
N ARG A 35 -10.12 0.56 15.34
CA ARG A 35 -10.69 -0.56 16.10
C ARG A 35 -11.26 -1.66 15.20
N TRP A 36 -11.81 -1.30 14.05
CA TRP A 36 -12.57 -2.21 13.18
C TRP A 36 -11.95 -2.43 11.80
N TYR A 37 -10.97 -1.62 11.39
CA TYR A 37 -10.32 -1.75 10.09
C TYR A 37 -8.89 -1.21 10.12
N ILE A 38 -8.11 -1.59 9.12
CA ILE A 38 -6.79 -1.07 8.79
C ILE A 38 -6.84 -0.56 7.35
N ASN A 39 -6.38 0.67 7.12
CA ASN A 39 -6.13 1.15 5.76
C ASN A 39 -4.69 0.82 5.36
N TRP A 40 -4.54 0.16 4.23
CA TRP A 40 -3.26 -0.14 3.60
C TRP A 40 -3.08 0.76 2.40
N GLN A 41 -1.88 1.30 2.25
CA GLN A 41 -1.42 1.82 0.97
C GLN A 41 -0.55 0.76 0.29
N ILE A 42 -0.85 0.48 -0.98
CA ILE A 42 -0.07 -0.42 -1.83
C ILE A 42 0.51 0.41 -2.98
N VAL A 43 1.83 0.45 -3.07
CA VAL A 43 2.57 1.16 -4.10
C VAL A 43 3.13 0.14 -5.09
N PHE A 44 2.90 0.34 -6.38
CA PHE A 44 3.35 -0.55 -7.45
C PHE A 44 3.81 0.24 -8.68
N ARG A 45 4.57 -0.40 -9.56
CA ARG A 45 5.01 0.18 -10.83
C ARG A 45 4.23 -0.45 -11.98
N ASP A 46 3.63 0.37 -12.83
CA ASP A 46 2.99 -0.12 -14.05
C ASP A 46 4.06 -0.32 -15.14
N PRO A 47 4.29 -1.54 -15.64
CA PRO A 47 5.27 -1.81 -16.70
C PRO A 47 4.87 -1.21 -18.06
N ALA A 48 3.62 -0.81 -18.26
CA ALA A 48 3.16 -0.22 -19.52
C ALA A 48 3.69 1.20 -19.73
N ASP A 49 3.80 2.00 -18.67
CA ASP A 49 4.17 3.41 -18.71
C ASP A 49 5.30 3.79 -17.75
N ASP A 50 5.87 2.81 -17.05
CA ASP A 50 6.92 2.95 -16.05
C ASP A 50 6.55 3.84 -14.86
N THR A 51 5.27 4.17 -14.71
CA THR A 51 4.78 5.10 -13.69
C THR A 51 4.52 4.35 -12.39
N THR A 52 4.85 4.99 -11.28
CA THR A 52 4.54 4.46 -9.95
C THR A 52 3.16 4.95 -9.51
N TRP A 53 2.34 4.02 -9.10
CA TRP A 53 0.96 4.24 -8.68
C TRP A 53 0.78 3.74 -7.25
N ALA A 54 -0.17 4.33 -6.55
CA ALA A 54 -0.59 3.89 -5.23
C ALA A 54 -2.11 3.71 -5.18
N ILE A 55 -2.55 2.63 -4.52
CA ILE A 55 -3.95 2.37 -4.20
C ILE A 55 -4.10 2.26 -2.68
N THR A 56 -5.25 2.69 -2.18
CA THR A 56 -5.63 2.50 -0.78
C THR A 56 -6.60 1.33 -0.70
N LYS A 57 -6.40 0.43 0.28
CA LYS A 57 -7.22 -0.76 0.54
C LYS A 57 -7.62 -0.74 2.01
N SER A 58 -8.92 -0.81 2.31
CA SER A 58 -9.39 -0.98 3.69
C SER A 58 -9.55 -2.47 4.01
N GLU A 59 -9.06 -2.90 5.16
CA GLU A 59 -9.15 -4.29 5.59
C GLU A 59 -9.86 -4.33 6.94
N ASP A 60 -11.04 -4.95 7.00
CA ASP A 60 -11.77 -5.11 8.25
C ASP A 60 -11.00 -6.05 9.18
N LYS A 61 -10.89 -5.67 10.45
CA LYS A 61 -10.28 -6.48 11.53
C LYS A 61 -11.22 -7.58 12.07
N GLY A 62 -12.38 -7.77 11.44
CA GLY A 62 -13.38 -8.76 11.84
C GLY A 62 -12.94 -10.20 11.60
N ASP A 63 -13.75 -11.16 12.05
CA ASP A 63 -13.43 -12.59 11.98
C ASP A 63 -13.13 -13.05 10.55
N ASN A 64 -11.84 -13.37 10.36
CA ASN A 64 -11.19 -13.82 9.14
C ASN A 64 -12.08 -14.72 8.29
N SER A 65 -12.62 -14.14 7.23
CA SER A 65 -12.98 -14.88 6.02
C SER A 65 -11.92 -14.52 4.99
N GLU A 66 -11.38 -15.51 4.27
CA GLU A 66 -10.47 -15.31 3.13
C GLU A 66 -11.21 -14.57 2.00
N LEU A 67 -11.50 -13.28 2.24
CA LEU A 67 -12.14 -12.43 1.26
C LEU A 67 -11.06 -11.98 0.27
N PRO A 68 -11.35 -12.02 -1.04
CA PRO A 68 -10.43 -11.50 -2.03
C PRO A 68 -9.99 -10.08 -1.69
N TRP A 69 -8.76 -9.73 -2.03
CA TRP A 69 -8.17 -8.46 -1.58
C TRP A 69 -8.88 -7.21 -2.13
N TRP A 70 -9.67 -7.35 -3.20
CA TRP A 70 -10.49 -6.30 -3.78
C TRP A 70 -11.87 -6.14 -3.13
N TYR A 71 -12.22 -6.97 -2.15
CA TYR A 71 -13.52 -6.94 -1.46
C TYR A 71 -13.83 -5.58 -0.81
N CYS A 72 -12.79 -4.81 -0.50
CA CYS A 72 -12.93 -3.48 0.10
C CYS A 72 -13.25 -2.35 -0.89
N TYR A 73 -13.36 -2.65 -2.18
CA TYR A 73 -13.73 -1.68 -3.20
C TYR A 73 -15.21 -1.81 -3.55
N ASP A 74 -15.88 -0.67 -3.73
CA ASP A 74 -17.30 -0.62 -4.12
C ASP A 74 -17.59 -1.32 -5.47
N SER A 75 -16.58 -1.39 -6.35
CA SER A 75 -16.68 -2.08 -7.63
C SER A 75 -15.32 -2.60 -8.10
N ALA A 76 -15.31 -3.84 -8.59
CA ALA A 76 -14.14 -4.46 -9.23
C ALA A 76 -13.75 -3.78 -10.56
N ASP A 77 -14.65 -3.00 -11.16
CA ASP A 77 -14.42 -2.30 -12.42
C ASP A 77 -13.74 -0.94 -12.24
N LYS A 78 -13.68 -0.43 -11.01
CA LYS A 78 -13.18 0.91 -10.72
C LYS A 78 -12.39 1.00 -9.42
N ILE A 79 -11.10 0.75 -9.53
CA ILE A 79 -10.12 1.01 -8.46
C ILE A 79 -9.29 2.23 -8.85
N GLU A 80 -9.43 3.32 -8.10
CA GLU A 80 -8.65 4.54 -8.34
C GLU A 80 -7.24 4.40 -7.76
N ALA A 81 -6.24 4.61 -8.60
CA ALA A 81 -4.86 4.77 -8.21
C ALA A 81 -4.39 6.20 -8.49
N TYR A 82 -3.50 6.70 -7.64
CA TYR A 82 -2.89 8.01 -7.80
C TYR A 82 -1.40 7.84 -8.09
N ARG A 83 -0.88 8.69 -8.98
CA ARG A 83 0.54 8.70 -9.31
C ARG A 83 1.32 9.16 -8.09
N VAL A 84 2.39 8.43 -7.78
CA VAL A 84 3.36 8.81 -6.77
C VAL A 84 4.72 9.02 -7.42
N GLU A 85 5.43 10.06 -6.98
CA GLU A 85 6.80 10.30 -7.40
C GLU A 85 7.74 9.60 -6.41
N PRO A 86 8.62 8.70 -6.88
CA PRO A 86 9.63 8.10 -6.02
C PRO A 86 10.54 9.22 -5.49
N ARG A 87 10.59 9.35 -4.16
CA ARG A 87 11.49 10.30 -3.50
C ARG A 87 12.84 9.64 -3.27
N GLU A 88 13.92 10.30 -3.68
CA GLU A 88 15.26 9.89 -3.27
C GLU A 88 15.40 10.05 -1.75
N VAL A 89 15.68 8.93 -1.07
CA VAL A 89 16.00 8.91 0.35
C VAL A 89 17.52 8.73 0.49
N THR A 90 18.21 9.77 0.95
CA THR A 90 19.61 9.67 1.33
C THR A 90 19.69 9.08 2.73
N ILE A 91 20.04 7.80 2.84
CA ILE A 91 20.34 7.18 4.13
C ILE A 91 21.72 7.68 4.57
N THR A 92 21.76 8.57 5.56
CA THR A 92 23.00 9.19 6.03
C THR A 92 23.76 8.33 7.04
N GLU A 93 23.08 7.40 7.73
CA GLU A 93 23.70 6.52 8.72
C GLU A 93 22.80 5.30 8.99
N TRP A 94 23.41 4.12 9.14
CA TRP A 94 22.73 2.91 9.61
C TRP A 94 22.98 2.76 11.10
N VAL A 95 21.94 2.97 11.91
CA VAL A 95 21.99 2.69 13.35
C VAL A 95 21.56 1.26 13.58
N ALA A 96 22.41 0.45 14.22
CA ALA A 96 22.04 -0.89 14.64
C ALA A 96 20.86 -0.80 15.63
N ALA A 97 19.82 -1.59 15.41
CA ALA A 97 18.73 -1.71 16.37
C ALA A 97 19.27 -2.43 17.61
N GLU A 98 19.83 -1.67 18.56
CA GLU A 98 20.23 -2.23 19.84
C GLU A 98 19.01 -2.88 20.46
N SER A 99 19.18 -4.15 20.85
CA SER A 99 18.14 -4.94 21.49
C SER A 99 17.67 -4.18 22.72
N ALA A 100 16.45 -3.62 22.66
CA ALA A 100 15.76 -3.07 23.81
C ALA A 100 15.43 -4.22 24.78
N THR A 101 16.44 -4.72 25.48
CA THR A 101 16.30 -5.68 26.57
C THR A 101 16.13 -4.88 27.85
N SER A 102 14.86 -4.75 28.24
CA SER A 102 14.33 -4.68 29.60
C SER A 102 15.30 -4.31 30.74
N GLU A 103 15.19 -3.07 31.24
CA GLU A 103 15.38 -2.79 32.67
C GLU A 103 14.04 -2.33 33.25
N ALA A 104 13.20 -3.31 33.59
CA ALA A 104 12.17 -3.15 34.60
C ALA A 104 12.45 -4.20 35.69
N GLY A 105 13.18 -3.80 36.72
CA GLY A 105 13.32 -4.60 37.94
C GLY A 105 14.67 -4.49 38.63
N ALA A 106 14.84 -3.48 39.47
CA ALA A 106 15.57 -3.57 40.73
C ALA A 106 14.97 -2.57 41.73
#